data_AF-A0A6L7TX09-F1
#
_entry.id   AF-A0A6L7TX09-F1
#
_cell.length_a   1.000
_cell.length_b   1.000
_cell.length_c   1.000
_cell.angle_alpha   90.00
_cell.angle_beta   90.00
_cell.angle_gamma   90.00
#
_symmetry.space_group_name_H-M   'P 1'
#
loop_
_entity.id
_entity.type
_entity.pdbx_description
1 polymer ?
#
loop_
_entity_poly.entity_id
_entity_poly.type
_entity_poly.pdbx_seq_one_letter_code
_entity_poly.pdbx_strand_id
1 'polypeptide(L)'
;MKNIDINQIKYLYYDEEKSSIEIAKIFDCSPATIRNWMKKHNLPRRPKKEAHKNQTGPPGIDIDLDELVRLYFEKQLPLAVIGAQKGTSGTTIRSKLLKAGYTLRSDRIRSSKFTDTDVSEMERLYLEEELALQMIAERFKCTAVTVGTQLKKRGIRLRNPKQAQVLRQKKEKAGVEESVKSAKVGKSDSVEKTPLPNSQTSELPNSQTFSKTYTPPKRFGKVFEPIPLIPPEEVTPERILQLRQEDDLTLDDIAAVCSLSTVDVYNILIENGSL
;
A
#
# COMPACT_ATOMS: atom_id res chain seq x y z
N MET A 1 15.46 33.42 -32.50
CA MET A 1 15.84 33.31 -31.06
C MET A 1 15.25 34.50 -30.35
N LYS A 2 14.43 34.31 -29.30
CA LYS A 2 13.97 35.44 -28.47
C LYS A 2 15.21 36.07 -27.82
N ASN A 3 15.39 37.38 -27.99
CA ASN A 3 16.51 38.12 -27.42
C ASN A 3 16.24 38.30 -25.92
N ILE A 4 16.80 37.41 -25.10
CA ILE A 4 16.61 37.45 -23.65
C ILE A 4 17.84 38.15 -23.07
N ASP A 5 17.64 39.36 -22.54
CA ASP A 5 18.71 40.10 -21.89
C ASP A 5 19.04 39.48 -20.52
N ILE A 6 20.32 39.15 -20.34
CA ILE A 6 20.84 38.56 -19.11
C ILE A 6 20.76 39.53 -17.93
N ASN A 7 20.92 40.83 -18.16
CA ASN A 7 20.81 41.84 -17.11
C ASN A 7 19.38 41.94 -16.60
N GLN A 8 18.41 41.83 -17.51
CA GLN A 8 17.00 41.79 -17.15
C GLN A 8 16.64 40.53 -16.36
N ILE A 9 17.19 39.35 -16.72
CA ILE A 9 17.04 38.14 -15.87
C ILE A 9 17.65 38.37 -14.49
N LYS A 10 18.86 38.95 -14.41
CA LYS A 10 19.55 39.20 -13.15
C LYS A 10 18.73 40.12 -12.25
N TYR A 11 18.21 41.23 -12.79
CA TYR A 11 17.35 42.16 -12.07
C TYR A 11 16.07 41.47 -11.58
N LEU A 12 15.34 40.79 -12.48
CA LEU A 12 14.10 40.11 -12.10
C LEU A 12 14.31 38.99 -11.07
N TYR A 13 15.48 38.34 -11.10
CA TYR A 13 15.79 37.22 -10.22
C TYR A 13 16.36 37.65 -8.87
N TYR A 14 17.18 38.69 -8.78
CA TYR A 14 17.82 39.10 -7.52
C TYR A 14 17.11 40.27 -6.86
N ASP A 15 16.73 41.29 -7.64
CA ASP A 15 16.17 42.53 -7.12
C ASP A 15 14.65 42.41 -6.92
N GLU A 16 13.94 41.82 -7.89
CA GLU A 16 12.48 41.61 -7.84
C GLU A 16 12.08 40.25 -7.24
N GLU A 17 13.08 39.45 -6.81
CA GLU A 17 12.94 38.10 -6.23
C GLU A 17 12.09 37.09 -7.02
N LYS A 18 11.77 37.34 -8.29
CA LYS A 18 10.86 36.49 -9.08
C LYS A 18 11.43 35.10 -9.32
N SER A 19 10.57 34.09 -9.31
CA SER A 19 10.92 32.71 -9.62
C SER A 19 11.24 32.55 -11.12
N SER A 20 11.98 31.49 -11.47
CA SER A 20 12.25 31.16 -12.87
C SER A 20 10.96 30.90 -13.68
N ILE A 21 9.84 30.60 -13.01
CA ILE A 21 8.54 30.39 -13.65
C ILE A 21 7.90 31.74 -13.99
N GLU A 22 7.92 32.70 -13.08
CA GLU A 22 7.40 34.05 -13.32
C GLU A 22 8.22 34.79 -14.37
N ILE A 23 9.56 34.69 -14.30
CA ILE A 23 10.45 35.23 -15.33
C ILE A 23 10.13 34.61 -16.69
N ALA A 24 9.91 33.30 -16.73
CA ALA A 24 9.54 32.60 -17.95
C ALA A 24 8.20 33.09 -18.53
N LYS A 25 7.22 33.44 -17.69
CA LYS A 25 5.96 34.08 -18.15
C LYS A 25 6.21 35.46 -18.75
N ILE A 26 7.07 36.28 -18.14
CA ILE A 26 7.43 37.62 -18.63
C ILE A 26 8.07 37.55 -20.02
N PHE A 27 8.98 36.60 -20.24
CA PHE A 27 9.66 36.40 -21.52
C PHE A 27 8.93 35.45 -22.47
N ASP A 28 7.73 34.99 -22.10
CA ASP A 28 6.93 34.01 -22.85
C ASP A 28 7.75 32.79 -23.30
N CYS A 29 8.48 32.18 -22.38
CA CYS A 29 9.34 31.03 -22.66
C CYS A 29 9.19 29.94 -21.61
N SER A 30 9.92 28.83 -21.77
CA SER A 30 9.90 27.77 -20.78
C SER A 30 10.79 28.13 -19.57
N PRO A 31 10.43 27.72 -18.34
CA PRO A 31 11.31 27.89 -17.18
C PRO A 31 12.67 27.20 -17.34
N ALA A 32 12.73 26.14 -18.18
CA ALA A 32 13.98 25.49 -18.53
C ALA A 32 14.89 26.39 -19.37
N THR A 33 14.31 27.19 -20.28
CA THR A 33 15.04 28.18 -21.07
C THR A 33 15.72 29.20 -20.16
N ILE A 34 14.99 29.79 -19.20
CA ILE A 34 15.58 30.74 -18.23
C ILE A 34 16.70 30.09 -17.41
N ARG A 35 16.51 28.87 -16.90
CA ARG A 35 17.56 28.15 -16.15
C ARG A 35 18.81 27.89 -16.99
N ASN A 36 18.64 27.51 -18.25
CA ASN A 36 19.76 27.27 -19.17
C ASN A 36 20.49 28.57 -19.49
N TRP A 37 19.78 29.67 -19.67
CA TRP A 37 20.36 31.01 -19.84
C TRP A 37 21.15 31.45 -18.61
N MET A 38 20.58 31.33 -17.41
CA MET A 38 21.30 31.61 -16.16
C MET A 38 22.57 30.77 -16.04
N LYS A 39 22.50 29.47 -16.37
CA LYS A 39 23.66 28.57 -16.36
C LYS A 39 24.73 28.99 -17.37
N LYS A 40 24.33 29.32 -18.61
CA LYS A 40 25.23 29.74 -19.69
C LYS A 40 26.02 31.00 -19.32
N HIS A 41 25.41 31.90 -18.56
CA HIS A 41 26.00 33.16 -18.13
C HIS A 41 26.50 33.15 -16.66
N ASN A 42 26.68 31.97 -16.06
CA ASN A 42 27.24 31.79 -14.71
C ASN A 42 26.49 32.57 -13.61
N LEU A 43 25.17 32.75 -13.74
CA LEU A 43 24.36 33.31 -12.67
C LEU A 43 24.11 32.22 -11.62
N PRO A 44 24.57 32.39 -10.36
CA PRO A 44 24.30 31.43 -9.31
C PRO A 44 22.79 31.32 -9.06
N ARG A 45 22.34 30.18 -8.55
CA ARG A 45 20.95 30.00 -8.15
C ARG A 45 20.83 30.29 -6.67
N ARG A 46 19.74 30.94 -6.27
CA ARG A 46 19.40 31.12 -4.85
C ARG A 46 19.34 29.76 -4.15
N PRO A 47 19.82 29.65 -2.90
CA PRO A 47 19.74 28.42 -2.12
C PRO A 47 18.29 27.96 -1.99
N LYS A 48 18.08 26.64 -1.89
CA LYS A 48 16.72 26.04 -1.86
C LYS A 48 15.81 26.72 -0.82
N LYS A 49 16.33 27.05 0.36
CA LYS A 49 15.57 27.69 1.45
C LYS A 49 14.96 29.03 1.02
N GLU A 50 15.68 29.85 0.26
CA GLU A 50 15.19 31.13 -0.27
C GLU A 50 14.26 30.92 -1.46
N ALA A 51 14.59 30.01 -2.37
CA ALA A 51 13.75 29.68 -3.51
C ALA A 51 12.36 29.13 -3.09
N HIS A 52 12.27 28.50 -1.92
CA HIS A 52 11.02 27.98 -1.37
C HIS A 52 10.20 28.99 -0.58
N LYS A 53 10.73 30.18 -0.21
CA LYS A 53 9.95 31.24 0.46
C LYS A 53 8.76 31.70 -0.39
N ASN A 54 8.93 31.72 -1.70
CA ASN A 54 7.90 32.14 -2.66
C ASN A 54 7.12 30.96 -3.27
N GLN A 55 7.47 29.72 -2.89
CA GLN A 55 6.78 28.48 -3.32
C GLN A 55 6.00 27.81 -2.19
N THR A 56 6.04 28.33 -0.97
CA THR A 56 4.97 28.01 -0.03
C THR A 56 3.68 28.41 -0.73
N GLY A 57 2.80 27.44 -0.95
CA GLY A 57 1.55 27.63 -1.67
C GLY A 57 0.67 28.73 -1.05
N PRO A 58 -0.61 28.84 -1.45
CA PRO A 58 -1.53 29.81 -0.84
C PRO A 58 -1.39 29.76 0.69
N PRO A 59 -1.43 30.92 1.38
CA PRO A 59 -1.26 31.01 2.82
C PRO A 59 -2.08 29.89 3.44
N GLY A 60 -1.38 29.05 4.22
CA GLY A 60 -1.92 27.77 4.65
C GLY A 60 -3.30 28.00 5.20
N ILE A 61 -4.32 27.41 4.56
CA ILE A 61 -5.71 27.53 5.00
C ILE A 61 -5.68 27.32 6.51
N ASP A 62 -6.15 28.32 7.24
CA ASP A 62 -6.16 28.24 8.69
C ASP A 62 -7.28 27.30 9.11
N ILE A 63 -6.99 26.01 9.01
CA ILE A 63 -7.91 24.96 9.38
C ILE A 63 -7.73 24.74 10.88
N ASP A 64 -8.77 25.06 11.64
CA ASP A 64 -8.82 24.77 13.07
C ASP A 64 -8.41 23.32 13.36
N LEU A 65 -7.43 23.16 14.26
CA LEU A 65 -6.86 21.87 14.61
C LEU A 65 -7.87 21.01 15.37
N ASP A 66 -8.67 21.61 16.23
CA ASP A 66 -9.65 20.90 17.05
C ASP A 66 -10.73 20.28 16.17
N GLU A 67 -11.21 21.04 15.18
CA GLU A 67 -12.12 20.50 14.18
C GLU A 67 -11.47 19.38 13.34
N LEU A 68 -10.18 19.44 13.02
CA LEU A 68 -9.50 18.32 12.34
C LEU A 68 -9.41 17.07 13.20
N VAL A 69 -9.12 17.23 14.49
CA VAL A 69 -9.10 16.13 15.46
C VAL A 69 -10.48 15.51 15.56
N ARG A 70 -11.53 16.33 15.69
CA ARG A 70 -12.93 15.87 15.71
C ARG A 70 -13.30 15.09 14.45
N LEU A 71 -13.03 15.64 13.27
CA LEU A 71 -13.37 14.98 11.99
C LEU A 71 -12.58 13.68 11.80
N TYR A 72 -11.32 13.63 12.23
CA TYR A 72 -10.46 12.48 12.01
C TYR A 72 -10.59 11.39 13.06
N PHE A 73 -10.64 11.72 14.35
CA PHE A 73 -10.68 10.75 15.45
C PHE A 73 -12.10 10.44 15.91
N GLU A 74 -12.98 11.43 16.04
CA GLU A 74 -14.36 11.17 16.49
C GLU A 74 -15.23 10.67 15.33
N LYS A 75 -15.24 11.41 14.21
CA LYS A 75 -16.05 11.04 13.03
C LYS A 75 -15.39 10.01 12.12
N GLN A 76 -14.15 9.62 12.41
CA GLN A 76 -13.40 8.60 11.68
C GLN A 76 -13.26 8.85 10.16
N LEU A 77 -13.38 10.09 9.69
CA LEU A 77 -13.37 10.39 8.26
C LEU A 77 -11.97 10.20 7.63
N PRO A 78 -11.87 9.74 6.37
CA PRO A 78 -10.60 9.67 5.65
C PRO A 78 -9.99 11.05 5.41
N LEU A 79 -8.66 11.16 5.48
CA LEU A 79 -7.93 12.42 5.27
C LEU A 79 -8.25 13.09 3.92
N ALA A 80 -8.51 12.30 2.89
CA ALA A 80 -8.89 12.80 1.57
C ALA A 80 -10.26 13.51 1.58
N VAL A 81 -11.24 12.95 2.31
CA VAL A 81 -12.59 13.52 2.45
C VAL A 81 -12.53 14.81 3.27
N ILE A 82 -11.78 14.80 4.38
CA ILE A 82 -11.57 15.99 5.22
C ILE A 82 -10.89 17.09 4.41
N GLY A 83 -9.88 16.74 3.60
CA GLY A 83 -9.21 17.68 2.70
C GLY A 83 -10.20 18.32 1.73
N ALA A 84 -10.98 17.53 1.01
CA ALA A 84 -11.99 18.02 0.08
C ALA A 84 -13.00 18.96 0.76
N GLN A 85 -13.48 18.59 1.96
CA GLN A 85 -14.42 19.40 2.74
C GLN A 85 -13.83 20.75 3.18
N LYS A 86 -12.51 20.79 3.47
CA LYS A 86 -11.80 22.01 3.91
C LYS A 86 -11.11 22.76 2.76
N GLY A 87 -11.36 22.38 1.50
CA GLY A 87 -10.74 23.01 0.33
C GLY A 87 -9.22 22.82 0.26
N THR A 88 -8.70 21.74 0.83
CA THR A 88 -7.27 21.43 0.88
C THR A 88 -6.95 19.99 0.47
N SER A 89 -5.67 19.66 0.41
CA SER A 89 -5.24 18.28 0.15
C SER A 89 -5.21 17.46 1.43
N GLY A 90 -5.54 16.16 1.34
CA GLY A 90 -5.40 15.24 2.48
C GLY A 90 -3.96 15.15 3.02
N THR A 91 -2.96 15.42 2.18
CA THR A 91 -1.55 15.53 2.59
C THR A 91 -1.26 16.77 3.43
N THR A 92 -1.96 17.89 3.18
CA THR A 92 -1.92 19.08 4.05
C THR A 92 -2.48 18.74 5.43
N ILE A 93 -3.63 18.09 5.49
CA ILE A 93 -4.26 17.65 6.75
C ILE A 93 -3.33 16.71 7.51
N ARG A 94 -2.80 15.69 6.82
CA ARG A 94 -1.80 14.76 7.36
C ARG A 94 -0.64 15.51 8.01
N SER A 95 -0.06 16.47 7.29
CA SER A 95 1.08 17.24 7.77
C SER A 95 0.73 18.11 8.97
N LYS A 96 -0.48 18.68 9.02
CA LYS A 96 -0.95 19.51 10.13
C LYS A 96 -1.14 18.68 11.41
N LEU A 97 -1.80 17.53 11.30
CA LEU A 97 -1.98 16.58 12.42
C LEU A 97 -0.65 16.04 12.94
N LEU A 98 0.29 15.67 12.05
CA LEU A 98 1.62 15.19 12.47
C LEU A 98 2.46 16.28 13.15
N LYS A 99 2.41 17.52 12.64
CA LYS A 99 3.10 18.66 13.27
C LYS A 99 2.55 18.98 14.65
N ALA A 100 1.26 18.73 14.87
CA ALA A 100 0.60 18.86 16.16
C ALA A 100 0.85 17.66 17.10
N GLY A 101 1.59 16.64 16.68
CA GLY A 101 1.99 15.50 17.52
C GLY A 101 1.02 14.30 17.50
N TYR A 102 -0.01 14.31 16.65
CA TYR A 102 -0.96 13.20 16.57
C TYR A 102 -0.41 12.02 15.76
N THR A 103 -0.62 10.81 16.27
CA THR A 103 -0.39 9.58 15.52
C THR A 103 -1.58 9.28 14.61
N LEU A 104 -1.32 9.08 13.32
CA LEU A 104 -2.38 8.82 12.34
C LEU A 104 -2.73 7.34 12.29
N ARG A 105 -4.02 7.06 12.11
CA ARG A 105 -4.55 5.73 11.80
C ARG A 105 -3.78 5.19 10.60
N SER A 106 -3.29 3.96 10.74
CA SER A 106 -2.50 3.36 9.66
C SER A 106 -3.39 3.20 8.43
N ASP A 107 -2.98 3.78 7.32
CA ASP A 107 -3.65 3.68 6.02
C ASP A 107 -3.54 2.25 5.42
N ARG A 108 -3.09 1.28 6.24
CA ARG A 108 -2.77 -0.09 5.82
C ARG A 108 -3.99 -0.98 5.67
N ILE A 109 -5.14 -0.60 6.22
CA ILE A 109 -6.41 -1.24 5.89
C ILE A 109 -6.95 -0.59 4.60
N ARG A 110 -6.15 -0.61 3.53
CA ARG A 110 -6.76 -0.50 2.20
C ARG A 110 -7.58 -1.77 2.05
N SER A 111 -8.90 -1.66 2.06
CA SER A 111 -9.73 -2.78 1.63
C SER A 111 -9.18 -3.22 0.29
N SER A 112 -8.65 -4.45 0.24
CA SER A 112 -8.12 -4.99 -1.01
C SER A 112 -9.22 -4.82 -2.06
N LYS A 113 -8.89 -4.25 -3.23
CA LYS A 113 -9.84 -4.13 -4.35
C LYS A 113 -10.47 -5.49 -4.70
N PHE A 114 -9.80 -6.58 -4.34
CA PHE A 114 -10.20 -7.95 -4.58
C PHE A 114 -10.39 -8.68 -3.26
N THR A 115 -11.47 -9.43 -3.16
CA THR A 115 -11.71 -10.35 -2.06
C THR A 115 -10.76 -11.55 -2.14
N ASP A 116 -10.69 -12.34 -1.06
CA ASP A 116 -9.92 -13.58 -1.05
C ASP A 116 -10.39 -14.53 -2.18
N THR A 117 -11.71 -14.62 -2.36
CA THR A 117 -12.38 -15.39 -3.41
C THR A 117 -11.99 -14.94 -4.81
N ASP A 118 -11.92 -13.62 -5.06
CA ASP A 118 -11.47 -13.10 -6.36
C ASP A 118 -10.04 -13.53 -6.69
N VAL A 119 -9.16 -13.51 -5.68
CA VAL A 119 -7.76 -13.91 -5.85
C VAL A 119 -7.66 -15.42 -6.10
N SER A 120 -8.45 -16.23 -5.41
CA SER A 120 -8.51 -17.68 -5.63
C SER A 120 -9.03 -18.03 -7.02
N GLU A 121 -10.04 -17.31 -7.53
CA GLU A 121 -10.49 -17.48 -8.91
C GLU A 121 -9.41 -17.03 -9.92
N MET A 122 -8.68 -15.93 -9.67
CA MET A 122 -7.53 -15.57 -10.51
C MET A 122 -6.47 -16.68 -10.56
N GLU A 123 -6.23 -17.36 -9.43
CA GLU A 123 -5.32 -18.50 -9.33
C GLU A 123 -5.83 -19.69 -10.15
N ARG A 124 -7.11 -20.06 -10.02
CA ARG A 124 -7.75 -21.11 -10.81
C ARG A 124 -7.63 -20.84 -12.31
N LEU A 125 -8.02 -19.65 -12.75
CA LEU A 125 -7.95 -19.24 -14.16
C LEU A 125 -6.52 -19.26 -14.70
N TYR A 126 -5.56 -18.95 -13.82
CA TYR A 126 -4.16 -19.02 -14.19
C TYR A 126 -3.67 -20.47 -14.24
N LEU A 127 -3.69 -21.21 -13.14
CA LEU A 127 -3.05 -22.52 -13.06
C LEU A 127 -3.83 -23.61 -13.81
N GLU A 128 -5.14 -23.65 -13.68
CA GLU A 128 -5.98 -24.71 -14.22
C GLU A 128 -6.42 -24.43 -15.66
N GLU A 129 -6.93 -23.22 -15.94
CA GLU A 129 -7.42 -22.87 -17.29
C GLU A 129 -6.32 -22.32 -18.22
N GLU A 130 -5.09 -22.17 -17.71
CA GLU A 130 -3.92 -21.67 -18.43
C GLU A 130 -4.20 -20.33 -19.15
N LEU A 131 -5.05 -19.46 -18.59
CA LEU A 131 -5.40 -18.18 -19.19
C LEU A 131 -4.21 -17.20 -19.12
N ALA A 132 -4.16 -16.30 -20.10
CA ALA A 132 -3.19 -15.21 -20.10
C ALA A 132 -3.61 -14.13 -19.09
N LEU A 133 -2.64 -13.46 -18.47
CA LEU A 133 -2.91 -12.41 -17.47
C LEU A 133 -3.81 -11.30 -18.00
N GLN A 134 -3.77 -10.99 -19.30
CA GLN A 134 -4.64 -10.00 -19.93
C GLN A 134 -6.11 -10.43 -19.92
N MET A 135 -6.40 -11.68 -20.28
CA MET A 135 -7.77 -12.22 -20.27
C MET A 135 -8.36 -12.25 -18.86
N ILE A 136 -7.54 -12.63 -17.87
CA ILE A 136 -7.93 -12.58 -16.47
C ILE A 136 -8.19 -11.12 -16.06
N ALA A 137 -7.32 -10.19 -16.45
CA ALA A 137 -7.47 -8.78 -16.10
C ALA A 137 -8.74 -8.14 -16.70
N GLU A 138 -9.10 -8.49 -17.93
CA GLU A 138 -10.36 -8.09 -18.56
C GLU A 138 -11.58 -8.57 -17.76
N ARG A 139 -11.58 -9.85 -17.35
CA ARG A 139 -12.66 -10.44 -16.53
C ARG A 139 -12.84 -9.71 -15.20
N PHE A 140 -11.75 -9.29 -14.56
CA PHE A 140 -11.75 -8.58 -13.29
C PHE A 140 -11.72 -7.04 -13.43
N LYS A 141 -11.89 -6.50 -14.64
CA LYS A 141 -11.87 -5.05 -14.93
C LYS A 141 -10.67 -4.34 -14.29
N CYS A 142 -9.49 -4.93 -14.46
CA CYS A 142 -8.24 -4.43 -13.90
C CYS A 142 -7.10 -4.56 -14.91
N THR A 143 -5.87 -4.23 -14.50
CA THR A 143 -4.69 -4.35 -15.35
C THR A 143 -3.99 -5.70 -15.13
N ALA A 144 -3.34 -6.25 -16.16
CA ALA A 144 -2.57 -7.50 -16.03
C ALA A 144 -1.48 -7.44 -14.95
N VAL A 145 -0.92 -6.24 -14.72
CA VAL A 145 0.04 -6.00 -13.62
C VAL A 145 -0.62 -6.21 -12.26
N THR A 146 -1.87 -5.79 -12.11
CA THR A 146 -2.64 -5.97 -10.87
C THR A 146 -2.87 -7.45 -10.59
N VAL A 147 -3.33 -8.21 -11.59
CA VAL A 147 -3.50 -9.67 -11.49
C VAL A 147 -2.17 -10.35 -11.13
N GLY A 148 -1.10 -10.03 -11.86
CA GLY A 148 0.23 -10.61 -11.60
C GLY A 148 0.75 -10.28 -10.20
N THR A 149 0.39 -9.11 -9.64
CA THR A 149 0.73 -8.74 -8.27
C THR A 149 -0.06 -9.59 -7.26
N GLN A 150 -1.35 -9.84 -7.49
CA GLN A 150 -2.15 -10.69 -6.60
C GLN A 150 -1.66 -12.14 -6.60
N LEU A 151 -1.36 -12.70 -7.78
CA LEU A 151 -0.80 -14.06 -7.88
C LEU A 151 0.56 -14.17 -7.18
N LYS A 152 1.44 -13.17 -7.33
CA LYS A 152 2.74 -13.14 -6.62
C LYS A 152 2.59 -13.09 -5.11
N LYS A 153 1.58 -12.38 -4.58
CA LYS A 153 1.31 -12.34 -3.13
C LYS A 153 0.92 -13.71 -2.58
N ARG A 154 0.29 -14.56 -3.39
CA ARG A 154 0.02 -15.97 -3.08
C ARG A 154 1.21 -16.91 -3.29
N GLY A 155 2.38 -16.37 -3.69
CA GLY A 155 3.57 -17.16 -3.96
C GLY A 155 3.61 -17.82 -5.34
N ILE A 156 2.66 -17.50 -6.23
CA ILE A 156 2.59 -18.10 -7.56
C ILE A 156 3.64 -17.46 -8.47
N ARG A 157 4.49 -18.31 -9.06
CA ARG A 157 5.50 -17.86 -10.04
C ARG A 157 4.82 -17.59 -11.38
N LEU A 158 5.01 -16.37 -11.89
CA LEU A 158 4.51 -16.00 -13.20
C LEU A 158 5.30 -16.72 -14.30
N ARG A 159 4.58 -17.25 -15.30
CA ARG A 159 5.11 -17.84 -16.53
C ARG A 159 6.07 -16.88 -17.21
N ASN A 160 7.17 -17.44 -17.70
CA ASN A 160 8.09 -16.70 -18.55
C ASN A 160 7.51 -16.52 -19.97
N PRO A 161 8.03 -15.57 -20.78
CA PRO A 161 7.52 -15.31 -22.13
C PRO A 161 7.53 -16.55 -23.04
N LYS A 162 8.53 -17.42 -22.90
CA LYS A 162 8.65 -18.65 -23.70
C LYS A 162 7.55 -19.66 -23.38
N GLN A 163 7.24 -19.85 -22.09
CA GLN A 163 6.13 -20.68 -21.61
C GLN A 163 4.79 -20.15 -22.09
N ALA A 164 4.58 -18.82 -22.01
CA ALA A 164 3.37 -18.19 -22.52
C ALA A 164 3.21 -18.40 -24.04
N GLN A 165 4.31 -18.33 -24.80
CA GLN A 165 4.31 -18.57 -26.24
C GLN A 165 3.96 -20.02 -26.59
N VAL A 166 4.51 -21.00 -25.88
CA VAL A 166 4.20 -22.43 -26.08
C VAL A 166 2.72 -22.72 -25.84
N LEU A 167 2.15 -22.17 -24.76
CA LEU A 167 0.72 -22.33 -24.45
C LEU A 167 -0.19 -21.70 -25.50
N ARG A 168 0.19 -20.52 -26.00
CA ARG A 168 -0.53 -19.86 -27.09
C ARG A 168 -0.54 -20.73 -28.35
N GLN A 169 0.61 -21.27 -28.73
CA GLN A 169 0.71 -22.18 -29.90
C GLN A 169 -0.09 -23.46 -29.69
N LYS A 170 -0.12 -24.01 -28.46
CA LYS A 170 -0.92 -25.19 -28.11
C LYS A 170 -2.42 -24.91 -28.24
N LYS A 171 -2.91 -23.77 -27.75
CA LYS A 171 -4.32 -23.37 -27.88
C LYS A 171 -4.72 -23.04 -29.32
N GLU A 172 -3.84 -22.39 -30.08
CA GLU A 172 -4.07 -22.13 -31.52
C GLU A 172 -4.18 -23.45 -32.30
N LYS A 173 -3.31 -24.42 -32.03
CA LYS A 173 -3.40 -25.77 -32.64
C LYS A 173 -4.65 -26.53 -32.21
N ALA A 174 -5.00 -26.50 -30.92
CA ALA A 174 -6.21 -27.13 -30.41
C ALA A 174 -7.47 -26.52 -31.01
N GLY A 175 -7.55 -25.19 -31.13
CA GLY A 175 -8.68 -24.50 -31.77
C GLY A 175 -8.80 -24.81 -33.26
N VAL A 176 -7.68 -25.01 -33.98
CA VAL A 176 -7.68 -25.47 -35.36
C VAL A 176 -8.17 -26.92 -35.46
N GLU A 177 -7.72 -27.82 -34.58
CA GLU A 177 -8.20 -29.21 -34.55
C GLU A 177 -9.68 -29.33 -34.16
N GLU A 178 -10.16 -28.50 -33.24
CA GLU A 178 -11.56 -28.46 -32.80
C GLU A 178 -12.47 -27.89 -33.90
N SER A 179 -11.99 -26.90 -34.66
CA SER A 179 -12.66 -26.38 -35.86
C SER A 179 -12.70 -27.42 -37.00
N VAL A 180 -11.63 -28.20 -37.18
CA VAL A 180 -11.55 -29.27 -38.20
C VAL A 180 -12.38 -30.50 -37.80
N LYS A 181 -12.51 -30.81 -36.50
CA LYS A 181 -13.40 -31.87 -35.98
C LYS A 181 -14.88 -31.47 -36.04
N SER A 182 -15.20 -30.20 -35.77
CA SER A 182 -16.57 -29.67 -35.91
C SER A 182 -17.10 -29.73 -37.35
N ALA A 183 -16.19 -29.74 -38.34
CA ALA A 183 -16.54 -29.93 -39.75
C ALA A 183 -16.69 -31.41 -40.17
N LYS A 184 -16.34 -32.39 -39.31
CA LYS A 184 -16.23 -33.81 -39.69
C LYS A 184 -17.00 -34.82 -38.83
N VAL A 185 -17.73 -34.40 -37.79
CA VAL A 185 -18.47 -35.32 -36.92
C VAL A 185 -19.96 -34.95 -36.87
N GLY A 186 -20.67 -35.40 -37.90
CA GLY A 186 -22.03 -35.88 -37.71
C GLY A 186 -21.97 -37.38 -37.37
N LYS A 187 -22.70 -37.75 -36.31
CA LYS A 187 -23.06 -39.10 -35.82
C LYS A 187 -22.23 -39.75 -34.70
N SER A 188 -23.05 -40.26 -33.76
CA SER A 188 -22.93 -41.30 -32.72
C SER A 188 -22.24 -40.99 -31.38
N ASP A 189 -23.11 -40.67 -30.40
CA ASP A 189 -23.50 -41.46 -29.22
C ASP A 189 -22.51 -41.90 -28.10
N SER A 190 -23.02 -41.68 -26.87
CA SER A 190 -22.86 -42.41 -25.59
C SER A 190 -21.52 -42.33 -24.83
N VAL A 191 -21.45 -41.63 -23.68
CA VAL A 191 -21.72 -42.08 -22.27
C VAL A 191 -20.62 -43.01 -21.72
N GLU A 192 -19.80 -42.54 -20.77
CA GLU A 192 -19.62 -43.16 -19.44
C GLU A 192 -18.78 -42.30 -18.47
N LYS A 193 -19.04 -42.52 -17.18
CA LYS A 193 -18.66 -41.72 -16.01
C LYS A 193 -17.56 -42.43 -15.17
N THR A 194 -16.92 -41.64 -14.29
CA THR A 194 -16.28 -41.99 -12.98
C THR A 194 -14.88 -42.65 -12.97
N PRO A 195 -14.13 -42.65 -11.83
CA PRO A 195 -13.70 -41.51 -10.98
C PRO A 195 -12.20 -41.58 -10.53
N LEU A 196 -11.74 -40.53 -9.84
CA LEU A 196 -10.42 -40.34 -9.19
C LEU A 196 -10.06 -41.37 -8.11
N PRO A 197 -8.75 -41.57 -7.82
CA PRO A 197 -8.30 -41.98 -6.49
C PRO A 197 -7.31 -41.01 -5.82
N ASN A 198 -7.76 -40.53 -4.66
CA ASN A 198 -7.12 -40.26 -3.37
C ASN A 198 -5.63 -39.91 -3.19
N SER A 199 -5.50 -38.83 -2.42
CA SER A 199 -4.47 -38.42 -1.48
C SER A 199 -3.91 -39.52 -0.58
N GLN A 200 -2.60 -39.49 -0.37
CA GLN A 200 -1.95 -40.02 0.84
C GLN A 200 -1.15 -38.92 1.53
N THR A 201 -1.58 -38.63 2.75
CA THR A 201 -0.93 -37.90 3.82
C THR A 201 0.29 -38.68 4.33
N SER A 202 1.44 -38.02 4.46
CA SER A 202 2.58 -38.51 5.23
C SER A 202 2.81 -37.62 6.45
N GLU A 203 3.07 -38.30 7.56
CA GLU A 203 3.15 -37.80 8.92
C GLU A 203 4.49 -37.10 9.23
N LEU A 204 4.43 -36.24 10.25
CA LEU A 204 5.48 -35.41 10.85
C LEU A 204 6.70 -36.20 11.36
N PRO A 205 7.84 -35.49 11.58
CA PRO A 205 8.55 -35.71 12.83
C PRO A 205 8.93 -34.42 13.58
N ASN A 206 8.62 -34.44 14.88
CA ASN A 206 9.30 -33.78 16.01
C ASN A 206 9.73 -32.31 15.86
N SER A 207 8.87 -31.39 16.33
CA SER A 207 9.25 -30.00 16.59
C SER A 207 10.01 -29.87 17.90
N GLN A 208 11.27 -29.47 17.80
CA GLN A 208 11.96 -28.71 18.85
C GLN A 208 11.05 -27.53 19.25
N THR A 209 10.69 -27.42 20.53
CA THR A 209 9.89 -26.30 21.05
C THR A 209 10.76 -25.04 21.05
N PHE A 210 10.82 -24.35 19.92
CA PHE A 210 11.27 -22.97 19.87
C PHE A 210 10.23 -22.13 20.60
N SER A 211 10.55 -21.69 21.82
CA SER A 211 9.73 -20.72 22.54
C SER A 211 9.69 -19.44 21.70
N LYS A 212 8.54 -19.19 21.06
CA LYS A 212 8.34 -17.97 20.27
C LYS A 212 8.38 -16.79 21.23
N THR A 213 9.12 -15.75 20.87
CA THR A 213 9.21 -14.49 21.64
C THR A 213 8.58 -13.36 20.85
N TYR A 214 7.97 -12.41 21.56
CA TYR A 214 7.52 -11.13 21.05
C TYR A 214 8.51 -10.04 21.45
N THR A 215 8.95 -9.22 20.50
CA THR A 215 9.79 -8.05 20.80
C THR A 215 8.97 -6.79 20.56
N PRO A 216 8.63 -6.02 21.61
CA PRO A 216 7.92 -4.76 21.45
C PRO A 216 8.69 -3.79 20.53
N PRO A 217 8.01 -2.99 19.69
CA PRO A 217 8.68 -2.00 18.87
C PRO A 217 9.37 -0.95 19.74
N LYS A 218 10.50 -0.39 19.27
CA LYS A 218 11.21 0.68 19.99
C LYS A 218 10.30 1.89 20.15
N ARG A 219 10.06 2.30 21.40
CA ARG A 219 9.28 3.48 21.77
C ARG A 219 10.09 4.32 22.76
N PHE A 220 10.04 5.66 22.62
CA PHE A 220 10.69 6.60 23.53
C PHE A 220 12.19 6.34 23.80
N GLY A 221 12.91 5.77 22.82
CA GLY A 221 14.33 5.45 22.98
C GLY A 221 14.64 4.24 23.87
N LYS A 222 13.63 3.57 24.45
CA LYS A 222 13.80 2.32 25.18
C LYS A 222 13.88 1.14 24.20
N VAL A 223 14.82 0.22 24.47
CA VAL A 223 14.92 -1.07 23.80
C VAL A 223 14.35 -2.11 24.75
N PHE A 224 13.29 -2.78 24.33
CA PHE A 224 12.65 -3.83 25.12
C PHE A 224 13.35 -5.18 24.87
N GLU A 225 13.51 -5.98 25.92
CA GLU A 225 13.97 -7.35 25.78
C GLU A 225 12.85 -8.21 25.16
N PRO A 226 13.19 -9.28 24.41
CA PRO A 226 12.20 -10.20 23.88
C PRO A 226 11.41 -10.89 25.01
N ILE A 227 10.09 -10.74 24.98
CA ILE A 227 9.15 -11.31 25.95
C ILE A 227 8.68 -12.68 25.42
N PRO A 228 8.75 -13.77 26.19
CA PRO A 228 8.21 -15.06 25.75
C PRO A 228 6.70 -14.97 25.52
N LEU A 229 6.20 -15.58 24.43
CA LEU A 229 4.76 -15.68 24.21
C LEU A 229 4.14 -16.58 25.29
N ILE A 230 3.01 -16.14 25.84
CA ILE A 230 2.30 -16.88 26.87
C ILE A 230 1.44 -17.95 26.17
N PRO A 231 1.55 -19.23 26.57
CA PRO A 231 0.70 -20.28 26.01
C PRO A 231 -0.77 -20.01 26.37
N PRO A 232 -1.73 -20.40 25.52
CA PRO A 232 -3.16 -20.11 25.73
C PRO A 232 -3.71 -20.56 27.10
N GLU A 233 -3.13 -21.62 27.66
CA GLU A 233 -3.52 -22.20 28.96
C GLU A 233 -3.15 -21.30 30.16
N GLU A 234 -2.16 -20.41 29.99
CA GLU A 234 -1.65 -19.52 31.05
C GLU A 234 -2.20 -18.08 30.91
N VAL A 235 -3.07 -17.82 29.93
CA VAL A 235 -3.66 -16.49 29.71
C VAL A 235 -4.81 -16.28 30.70
N THR A 236 -4.48 -15.84 31.91
CA THR A 236 -5.46 -15.45 32.94
C THR A 236 -5.62 -13.92 33.01
N PRO A 237 -6.78 -13.40 33.47
CA PRO A 237 -6.97 -11.97 33.71
C PRO A 237 -5.90 -11.37 34.63
N GLU A 238 -5.53 -12.09 35.68
CA GLU A 238 -4.47 -11.70 36.62
C GLU A 238 -3.12 -11.53 35.90
N ARG A 239 -2.79 -12.44 34.99
CA ARG A 239 -1.55 -12.35 34.22
C ARG A 239 -1.55 -11.16 33.26
N ILE A 240 -2.69 -10.85 32.65
CA ILE A 240 -2.87 -9.67 31.78
C ILE A 240 -2.71 -8.38 32.59
N LEU A 241 -3.25 -8.32 33.81
CA LEU A 241 -3.09 -7.19 34.73
C LEU A 241 -1.64 -7.01 35.16
N GLN A 242 -0.94 -8.11 35.44
CA GLN A 242 0.47 -8.09 35.81
C GLN A 242 1.34 -7.52 34.67
N LEU A 243 1.15 -8.00 33.42
CA LEU A 243 1.85 -7.48 32.24
C LEU A 243 1.61 -5.97 32.03
N ARG A 244 0.44 -5.47 32.41
CA ARG A 244 0.11 -4.05 32.33
C ARG A 244 0.88 -3.20 33.34
N GLN A 245 1.18 -3.76 34.51
CA GLN A 245 1.86 -3.05 35.59
C GLN A 245 3.39 -3.13 35.48
N GLU A 246 3.92 -4.24 34.97
CA GLU A 246 5.37 -4.53 35.03
C GLU A 246 6.17 -3.89 33.89
N ASP A 247 5.62 -3.76 32.66
CA ASP A 247 6.48 -3.67 31.47
C ASP A 247 6.27 -2.44 30.53
N ASP A 248 5.63 -1.35 30.96
CA ASP A 248 5.29 -0.20 30.07
C ASP A 248 4.59 -0.64 28.75
N LEU A 249 3.94 -1.82 28.74
CA LEU A 249 3.36 -2.43 27.55
C LEU A 249 2.03 -1.78 27.16
N THR A 250 1.86 -1.55 25.86
CA THR A 250 0.57 -1.10 25.34
C THR A 250 -0.41 -2.26 25.18
N LEU A 251 -1.71 -1.96 25.04
CA LEU A 251 -2.74 -2.99 24.86
C LEU A 251 -2.44 -3.91 23.67
N ASP A 252 -1.87 -3.35 22.59
CA ASP A 252 -1.47 -4.11 21.41
C ASP A 252 -0.28 -5.04 21.69
N ASP A 253 0.66 -4.60 22.53
CA ASP A 253 1.81 -5.42 22.91
C ASP A 253 1.35 -6.60 23.80
N ILE A 254 0.45 -6.36 24.76
CA ILE A 254 -0.16 -7.40 25.61
C ILE A 254 -0.99 -8.37 24.76
N ALA A 255 -1.79 -7.86 23.82
CA ALA A 255 -2.54 -8.68 22.88
C ALA A 255 -1.64 -9.61 22.06
N ALA A 256 -0.49 -9.09 21.60
CA ALA A 256 0.49 -9.88 20.87
C ALA A 256 1.17 -10.96 21.74
N VAL A 257 1.49 -10.65 23.01
CA VAL A 257 2.10 -11.60 23.96
C VAL A 257 1.12 -12.74 24.31
N CYS A 258 -0.15 -12.42 24.51
CA CYS A 258 -1.20 -13.38 24.87
C CYS A 258 -1.87 -14.05 23.66
N SER A 259 -1.49 -13.69 22.43
CA SER A 259 -2.17 -14.14 21.20
C SER A 259 -3.69 -13.88 21.20
N LEU A 260 -4.11 -12.76 21.80
CA LEU A 260 -5.51 -12.30 21.87
C LEU A 260 -5.77 -11.12 20.93
N SER A 261 -7.03 -10.78 20.70
CA SER A 261 -7.35 -9.48 20.09
C SER A 261 -7.20 -8.35 21.11
N THR A 262 -6.86 -7.15 20.65
CA THR A 262 -6.78 -5.95 21.51
C THR A 262 -8.12 -5.68 22.21
N VAL A 263 -9.25 -6.04 21.57
CA VAL A 263 -10.60 -5.88 22.14
C VAL A 263 -10.82 -6.84 23.31
N ASP A 264 -10.36 -8.08 23.20
CA ASP A 264 -10.49 -9.07 24.29
C ASP A 264 -9.67 -8.64 25.51
N VAL A 265 -8.43 -8.17 25.28
CA VAL A 265 -7.57 -7.63 26.35
C VAL A 265 -8.23 -6.41 27.02
N TYR A 266 -8.83 -5.52 26.23
CA TYR A 266 -9.52 -4.34 26.75
C TYR A 266 -10.73 -4.71 27.62
N ASN A 267 -11.57 -5.63 27.16
CA ASN A 267 -12.74 -6.10 27.91
C ASN A 267 -12.33 -6.74 29.25
N ILE A 268 -11.29 -7.59 29.22
CA ILE A 268 -10.75 -8.23 30.44
C ILE A 268 -10.27 -7.18 31.45
N LEU A 269 -9.57 -6.13 30.99
CA LEU A 269 -9.07 -5.08 31.87
C LEU A 269 -10.19 -4.20 32.46
N ILE A 270 -11.28 -3.96 31.71
CA ILE A 270 -12.47 -3.25 32.21
C ILE A 270 -13.17 -4.07 33.29
N GLU A 271 -13.42 -5.36 33.03
CA GLU A 271 -14.14 -6.24 33.95
C GLU A 271 -13.42 -6.39 35.29
N ASN A 272 -12.09 -6.24 35.28
CA ASN A 272 -11.24 -6.31 36.48
C ASN A 272 -10.83 -4.93 37.05
N GLY A 273 -11.46 -3.84 36.60
CA GLY A 273 -11.33 -2.50 37.22
C GLY A 273 -9.94 -1.85 37.11
N SER A 274 -9.18 -2.18 36.07
CA SER A 274 -7.81 -1.66 35.86
C SER A 274 -7.67 -0.65 34.72
N LEU A 275 -8.80 -0.18 34.18
CA LEU A 275 -8.89 0.84 33.13
C LEU A 275 -9.82 1.98 33.55
#